data_AF-A0A3B8X9B8-F1
#
_entry.id   AF-A0A3B8X9B8-F1
#
_cell.length_a   1.000
_cell.length_b   1.000
_cell.length_c   1.000
_cell.angle_alpha   90.00
_cell.angle_beta   90.00
_cell.angle_gamma   90.00
#
_symmetry.space_group_name_H-M   'P 1'
#
loop_
_entity.id
_entity.type
_entity.pdbx_description
1 polymer ?
#
loop_
_entity_poly.entity_id
_entity_poly.type
_entity_poly.pdbx_seq_one_letter_code
_entity_poly.pdbx_strand_id
1 'polypeptide(L)'
;MPGPDRWQRLPQPTLCRLRLPRECEPGLALHLLRQHPGARLHQPSPEPEPAGPQRDRPLLLWAADPVDQRPVRHLPHGCQRAHHGAGPVRSRLPKFSGQKSQALIEFALISPVLLLLLFGIVDIGRAVFYYDTMGHAAREGARTAVQAPDRLPTNADVLTTVVSQLAGIQASEPCPQGPISSATPPDNTAWVYVTEPTPPSTIEANPPMNAPGGEYSAAATGSCSAINPAARNAPLQVTIRFNLILITPVVAQATANHIVITATAIFKTEY
;
A
#
# COMPACT_ATOMS: atom_id res chain seq x y z
N MET A 1 -16.25 -56.63 -3.49
CA MET A 1 -14.85 -56.75 -3.02
C MET A 1 -13.96 -56.95 -4.24
N PRO A 2 -13.15 -55.96 -4.65
CA PRO A 2 -12.26 -56.09 -5.79
C PRO A 2 -10.89 -56.68 -5.39
N GLY A 3 -10.29 -57.45 -6.31
CA GLY A 3 -9.02 -58.17 -6.16
C GLY A 3 -7.77 -57.34 -6.51
N PRO A 4 -6.57 -57.91 -6.28
CA PRO A 4 -5.32 -57.15 -6.18
C PRO A 4 -4.58 -56.91 -7.51
N ASP A 5 -3.83 -55.79 -7.48
CA ASP A 5 -3.09 -55.14 -8.55
C ASP A 5 -1.96 -55.96 -9.18
N ARG A 6 -1.95 -56.01 -10.52
CA ARG A 6 -0.88 -56.59 -11.34
C ARG A 6 -0.02 -55.46 -11.94
N TRP A 7 1.17 -55.27 -11.38
CA TRP A 7 2.20 -54.37 -11.89
C TRP A 7 2.78 -54.86 -13.22
N GLN A 8 2.61 -54.10 -14.30
CA GLN A 8 3.31 -54.32 -15.57
C GLN A 8 4.58 -53.47 -15.63
N ARG A 9 5.73 -54.14 -15.83
CA ARG A 9 7.02 -53.51 -16.14
C ARG A 9 6.97 -53.01 -17.59
N LEU A 10 7.29 -51.74 -17.80
CA LEU A 10 7.58 -51.18 -19.12
C LEU A 10 9.09 -50.92 -19.27
N PRO A 11 9.65 -51.11 -20.48
CA PRO A 11 11.08 -51.27 -20.72
C PRO A 11 11.87 -49.96 -20.70
N GLN A 12 13.10 -50.05 -20.17
CA GLN A 12 14.08 -48.95 -20.12
C GLN A 12 14.61 -48.63 -21.53
N PRO A 13 14.60 -47.37 -21.99
CA PRO A 13 15.33 -46.97 -23.17
C PRO A 13 16.83 -46.80 -22.86
N THR A 14 17.63 -47.41 -23.72
CA THR A 14 19.09 -47.46 -23.71
C THR A 14 19.73 -46.07 -23.84
N LEU A 15 20.64 -45.75 -22.92
CA LEU A 15 21.50 -44.58 -22.95
C LEU A 15 22.57 -44.74 -24.05
N CYS A 16 22.46 -43.98 -25.13
CA CYS A 16 23.53 -43.88 -26.14
C CYS A 16 24.61 -42.92 -25.61
N ARG A 17 25.73 -43.46 -25.13
CA ARG A 17 26.91 -42.68 -24.71
C ARG A 17 27.55 -42.03 -25.94
N LEU A 18 27.41 -40.71 -26.10
CA LEU A 18 28.29 -39.95 -26.99
C LEU A 18 29.63 -39.74 -26.28
N ARG A 19 30.69 -40.39 -26.78
CA ARG A 19 32.08 -40.20 -26.35
C ARG A 19 32.56 -38.82 -26.85
N LEU A 20 32.78 -37.88 -25.94
CA LEU A 20 33.56 -36.67 -26.23
C LEU A 20 35.07 -37.03 -26.23
N PRO A 21 35.85 -36.65 -27.25
CA PRO A 21 37.31 -36.79 -27.22
C PRO A 21 37.89 -35.92 -26.10
N ARG A 22 38.79 -36.52 -25.33
CA ARG A 22 39.62 -35.87 -24.33
C ARG A 22 40.67 -35.02 -25.04
N GLU A 23 40.80 -33.76 -24.65
CA GLU A 23 42.10 -33.16 -24.27
C GLU A 23 41.90 -31.73 -23.72
N CYS A 24 42.31 -31.57 -22.45
CA CYS A 24 42.58 -30.35 -21.69
C CYS A 24 41.43 -29.38 -21.33
N GLU A 25 40.72 -29.70 -20.23
CA GLU A 25 40.58 -28.74 -19.12
C GLU A 25 41.74 -28.98 -18.12
N PRO A 26 42.08 -28.02 -17.25
CA PRO A 26 41.42 -28.05 -15.94
C PRO A 26 41.09 -26.66 -15.36
N GLY A 27 39.88 -26.59 -14.79
CA GLY A 27 39.65 -25.95 -13.49
C GLY A 27 39.01 -24.57 -13.55
N LEU A 28 37.73 -24.47 -13.16
CA LEU A 28 37.43 -24.16 -11.76
C LEU A 28 35.93 -24.34 -11.43
N ALA A 29 35.72 -24.59 -10.14
CA ALA A 29 34.52 -25.06 -9.50
C ALA A 29 33.26 -24.16 -9.62
N LEU A 30 32.14 -24.84 -9.86
CA LEU A 30 30.87 -24.78 -9.11
C LEU A 30 30.65 -23.58 -8.18
N HIS A 31 29.57 -22.83 -8.44
CA HIS A 31 28.50 -22.62 -7.45
C HIS A 31 27.15 -22.34 -8.15
N LEU A 32 26.18 -23.22 -7.90
CA LEU A 32 24.77 -23.05 -8.23
C LEU A 32 24.05 -22.32 -7.08
N LEU A 33 23.07 -21.48 -7.42
CA LEU A 33 21.76 -21.35 -6.73
C LEU A 33 20.80 -20.67 -7.74
N ARG A 34 19.85 -21.40 -8.33
CA ARG A 34 18.43 -21.62 -7.88
C ARG A 34 17.63 -20.30 -8.02
N GLN A 35 16.55 -20.22 -8.81
CA GLN A 35 15.22 -20.73 -8.46
C GLN A 35 14.26 -20.80 -9.68
N HIS A 36 13.30 -21.74 -9.59
CA HIS A 36 12.24 -22.11 -10.54
C HIS A 36 11.15 -21.02 -10.75
N PRO A 37 10.34 -21.14 -11.82
CA PRO A 37 8.99 -21.74 -11.69
C PRO A 37 8.72 -22.73 -12.86
N GLY A 38 8.00 -23.84 -12.72
CA GLY A 38 6.71 -24.01 -12.06
C GLY A 38 5.57 -23.89 -13.08
N ALA A 39 5.47 -24.82 -14.05
CA ALA A 39 4.35 -24.87 -14.99
C ALA A 39 3.62 -26.22 -14.87
N ARG A 40 2.31 -26.11 -14.57
CA ARG A 40 1.37 -27.18 -14.29
C ARG A 40 1.03 -28.01 -15.54
N LEU A 41 0.69 -29.25 -15.24
CA LEU A 41 0.16 -30.31 -16.07
C LEU A 41 -1.08 -29.88 -16.88
N HIS A 42 -1.07 -30.19 -18.18
CA HIS A 42 -2.28 -30.45 -18.95
C HIS A 42 -2.19 -31.87 -19.53
N GLN A 43 -3.24 -32.63 -19.26
CA GLN A 43 -3.42 -34.05 -19.55
C GLN A 43 -4.09 -34.21 -20.93
N PRO A 44 -3.66 -35.15 -21.78
CA PRO A 44 -4.23 -35.32 -23.12
C PRO A 44 -5.37 -36.35 -23.14
N SER A 45 -6.43 -36.06 -23.91
CA SER A 45 -7.42 -37.04 -24.38
C SER A 45 -6.98 -37.65 -25.72
N PRO A 46 -7.37 -38.90 -26.06
CA PRO A 46 -6.84 -39.60 -27.21
C PRO A 46 -7.83 -39.62 -28.39
N GLU A 47 -7.46 -39.07 -29.54
CA GLU A 47 -7.99 -39.51 -30.83
C GLU A 47 -6.98 -39.20 -31.96
N PRO A 48 -6.69 -40.13 -32.89
CA PRO A 48 -5.66 -39.94 -33.91
C PRO A 48 -6.25 -39.43 -35.22
N GLU A 49 -5.90 -38.21 -35.61
CA GLU A 49 -6.13 -37.66 -36.97
C GLU A 49 -4.78 -37.47 -37.68
N PRO A 50 -4.68 -37.72 -39.00
CA PRO A 50 -3.41 -37.82 -39.72
C PRO A 50 -2.75 -36.46 -39.98
N ALA A 51 -1.40 -36.52 -39.99
CA ALA A 51 -0.49 -35.38 -40.05
C ALA A 51 -0.64 -34.51 -41.31
N GLY A 52 -0.94 -33.22 -41.11
CA GLY A 52 -0.64 -32.16 -42.06
C GLY A 52 0.81 -31.68 -41.92
N PRO A 53 1.47 -31.17 -42.98
CA PRO A 53 2.87 -30.79 -42.93
C PRO A 53 3.10 -29.50 -42.11
N GLN A 54 3.83 -29.66 -41.00
CA GLN A 54 4.27 -28.60 -40.09
C GLN A 54 5.30 -27.70 -40.80
N ARG A 55 4.95 -26.43 -41.02
CA ARG A 55 5.88 -25.40 -41.52
C ARG A 55 6.87 -25.01 -40.42
N ASP A 56 8.16 -25.22 -40.68
CA ASP A 56 9.27 -24.73 -39.87
C ASP A 56 9.21 -23.20 -39.70
N ARG A 57 9.21 -22.74 -38.45
CA ARG A 57 9.47 -21.34 -38.10
C ARG A 57 10.88 -21.25 -37.51
N PRO A 58 11.79 -20.45 -38.09
CA PRO A 58 13.11 -20.25 -37.49
C PRO A 58 12.99 -19.39 -36.21
N LEU A 59 13.47 -19.94 -35.11
CA LEU A 59 13.69 -19.23 -33.84
C LEU A 59 14.90 -18.30 -33.98
N LEU A 60 14.65 -16.99 -33.96
CA LEU A 60 15.69 -15.97 -34.01
C LEU A 60 16.24 -15.72 -32.60
N LEU A 61 17.45 -16.21 -32.33
CA LEU A 61 18.16 -15.98 -31.06
C LEU A 61 18.93 -14.66 -31.16
N TRP A 62 18.64 -13.69 -30.30
CA TRP A 62 19.41 -12.45 -30.18
C TRP A 62 20.53 -12.66 -29.16
N ALA A 63 21.78 -12.53 -29.60
CA ALA A 63 22.94 -12.50 -28.71
C ALA A 63 23.10 -11.07 -28.16
N ALA A 64 23.24 -10.95 -26.84
CA ALA A 64 23.51 -9.69 -26.17
C ALA A 64 25.02 -9.40 -26.21
N ASP A 65 25.40 -8.21 -26.67
CA ASP A 65 26.75 -7.67 -26.61
C ASP A 65 27.15 -7.34 -25.17
N PRO A 66 28.34 -7.77 -24.70
CA PRO A 66 28.98 -7.17 -23.55
C PRO A 66 29.92 -6.02 -23.97
N VAL A 67 29.72 -4.90 -23.28
CA VAL A 67 30.66 -3.79 -23.07
C VAL A 67 31.99 -4.34 -22.55
N ASP A 68 33.09 -4.21 -23.30
CA ASP A 68 34.22 -3.35 -22.92
C ASP A 68 35.41 -3.42 -23.90
N GLN A 69 36.15 -2.32 -23.92
CA GLN A 69 37.25 -1.97 -24.83
C GLN A 69 38.51 -2.81 -24.59
N ARG A 70 39.21 -3.28 -25.65
CA ARG A 70 40.68 -3.16 -25.90
C ARG A 70 41.05 -3.58 -27.34
N PRO A 71 42.03 -2.93 -28.00
CA PRO A 71 42.29 -3.14 -29.43
C PRO A 71 43.29 -4.27 -29.65
N VAL A 72 42.92 -5.29 -30.41
CA VAL A 72 43.86 -6.28 -30.93
C VAL A 72 44.09 -6.00 -32.40
N ARG A 73 45.28 -5.47 -32.71
CA ARG A 73 45.84 -5.38 -34.05
C ARG A 73 46.10 -6.79 -34.58
N HIS A 74 45.41 -7.19 -35.64
CA HIS A 74 45.89 -8.24 -36.54
C HIS A 74 45.84 -7.77 -37.99
N LEU A 75 46.94 -8.06 -38.69
CA LEU A 75 47.28 -7.63 -40.05
C LEU A 75 46.34 -8.18 -41.13
N PRO A 76 46.22 -7.50 -42.28
CA PRO A 76 45.49 -8.01 -43.43
C PRO A 76 46.37 -8.96 -44.25
N HIS A 77 45.87 -10.17 -44.50
CA HIS A 77 46.27 -10.95 -45.67
C HIS A 77 45.08 -11.01 -46.62
N GLY A 78 45.35 -10.58 -47.86
CA GLY A 78 44.32 -10.31 -48.85
C GLY A 78 43.74 -11.53 -49.53
N CYS A 79 42.69 -11.26 -50.29
CA CYS A 79 42.55 -11.69 -51.68
C CYS A 79 41.31 -11.00 -52.27
N GLN A 80 41.52 -10.25 -53.34
CA GLN A 80 40.45 -9.86 -54.24
C GLN A 80 39.85 -11.11 -54.89
N ARG A 81 38.52 -11.21 -54.93
CA ARG A 81 37.80 -11.88 -56.03
C ARG A 81 36.54 -11.11 -56.40
N ALA A 82 36.40 -10.98 -57.70
CA ALA A 82 35.40 -10.23 -58.43
C ALA A 82 34.12 -11.02 -58.71
N HIS A 83 33.10 -10.29 -59.18
CA HIS A 83 31.84 -10.71 -59.81
C HIS A 83 30.78 -11.22 -58.82
N HIS A 84 29.49 -10.91 -58.90
CA HIS A 84 28.60 -10.61 -60.02
C HIS A 84 27.50 -9.63 -59.57
N GLY A 85 26.88 -8.95 -60.53
CA GLY A 85 25.78 -8.01 -60.30
C GLY A 85 24.55 -8.64 -59.65
N ALA A 86 23.97 -7.92 -58.69
CA ALA A 86 22.61 -8.07 -58.23
C ALA A 86 22.07 -6.65 -57.97
N GLY A 87 20.98 -6.29 -58.65
CA GLY A 87 20.36 -4.97 -58.52
C GLY A 87 19.89 -4.68 -57.09
N PRO A 88 19.65 -3.41 -56.73
CA PRO A 88 19.23 -3.06 -55.38
C PRO A 88 17.82 -3.62 -55.13
N VAL A 89 17.75 -4.73 -54.39
CA VAL A 89 16.50 -5.19 -53.78
C VAL A 89 16.11 -4.14 -52.75
N ARG A 90 15.23 -3.22 -53.13
CA ARG A 90 14.53 -2.33 -52.19
C ARG A 90 13.62 -3.20 -51.34
N SER A 91 14.14 -3.71 -50.23
CA SER A 91 13.33 -4.24 -49.14
C SER A 91 12.47 -3.10 -48.60
N ARG A 92 11.22 -3.01 -49.08
CA ARG A 92 10.22 -2.15 -48.43
C ARG A 92 9.97 -2.75 -47.06
N LEU A 93 10.55 -2.12 -46.04
CA LEU A 93 10.23 -2.39 -44.64
C LEU A 93 8.69 -2.35 -44.48
N PRO A 94 8.08 -3.38 -43.87
CA PRO A 94 6.64 -3.39 -43.67
C PRO A 94 6.26 -2.16 -42.83
N LYS A 95 5.45 -1.29 -43.41
CA LYS A 95 4.88 -0.12 -42.76
C LYS A 95 3.92 -0.63 -41.69
N PHE A 96 4.41 -0.77 -40.45
CA PHE A 96 3.56 -1.09 -39.30
C PHE A 96 2.43 -0.05 -39.27
N SER A 97 1.19 -0.52 -39.48
CA SER A 97 0.00 0.35 -39.45
C SER A 97 -0.15 0.92 -38.04
N GLY A 98 0.08 2.22 -37.89
CA GLY A 98 0.15 2.92 -36.60
C GLY A 98 -1.14 3.00 -35.77
N GLN A 99 -2.23 2.35 -36.20
CA GLN A 99 -3.54 2.44 -35.54
C GLN A 99 -3.53 1.87 -34.11
N LYS A 100 -2.79 0.78 -33.86
CA LYS A 100 -2.70 0.18 -32.50
C LYS A 100 -1.86 1.02 -31.54
N SER A 101 -0.82 1.69 -32.04
CA SER A 101 0.02 2.58 -31.25
C SER A 101 -0.67 3.91 -30.96
N GLN A 102 -1.54 4.38 -31.86
CA GLN A 102 -2.29 5.62 -31.69
C GLN A 102 -3.26 5.55 -30.50
N ALA A 103 -4.05 4.49 -30.37
CA ALA A 103 -5.00 4.33 -29.26
C ALA A 103 -4.32 4.28 -27.88
N LEU A 104 -3.12 3.70 -27.80
CA LEU A 104 -2.32 3.68 -26.56
C LEU A 104 -1.87 5.09 -26.14
N ILE A 105 -1.51 5.94 -27.12
CA ILE A 105 -1.10 7.33 -26.86
C ILE A 105 -2.29 8.18 -26.42
N GLU A 106 -3.45 8.02 -27.07
CA GLU A 106 -4.68 8.71 -26.68
C GLU A 106 -5.11 8.36 -25.26
N PHE A 107 -5.05 7.08 -24.88
CA PHE A 107 -5.29 6.66 -23.50
C PHE A 107 -4.23 7.19 -22.53
N ALA A 108 -2.95 7.20 -22.91
CA ALA A 108 -1.87 7.72 -22.07
C ALA A 108 -2.04 9.22 -21.75
N LEU A 109 -2.66 10.00 -22.65
CA LEU A 109 -2.93 11.42 -22.43
C LEU A 109 -4.16 11.68 -21.54
N ILE A 110 -5.18 10.82 -21.61
CA ILE A 110 -6.42 10.97 -20.81
C ILE A 110 -6.28 10.33 -19.42
N SER A 111 -5.51 9.25 -19.32
CA SER A 111 -5.34 8.48 -18.08
C SER A 111 -4.89 9.32 -16.88
N PRO A 112 -3.99 10.33 -16.97
CA PRO A 112 -3.57 11.11 -15.81
C PRO A 112 -4.73 11.94 -15.24
N VAL A 113 -5.58 12.50 -16.11
CA VAL A 113 -6.77 13.27 -15.70
C VAL A 113 -7.81 12.34 -15.06
N LEU A 114 -8.03 11.16 -15.65
CA LEU A 114 -8.94 10.17 -15.11
C LEU A 114 -8.48 9.67 -13.73
N LEU A 115 -7.17 9.42 -13.56
CA LEU A 115 -6.59 8.99 -12.28
C LEU A 115 -6.68 10.10 -11.22
N LEU A 116 -6.44 11.36 -11.59
CA LEU A 116 -6.63 12.49 -10.68
C LEU A 116 -8.09 12.60 -10.21
N LEU A 117 -9.05 12.44 -11.12
CA LEU A 117 -10.48 12.44 -10.77
C LEU A 117 -10.81 11.27 -9.82
N LEU A 118 -10.33 10.06 -10.14
CA LEU A 118 -10.59 8.88 -9.32
C LEU A 118 -10.03 9.02 -7.92
N PHE A 119 -8.75 9.39 -7.78
CA PHE A 119 -8.14 9.59 -6.46
C PHE A 119 -8.77 10.77 -5.71
N GLY A 120 -9.18 11.83 -6.40
CA GLY A 120 -9.93 12.94 -5.79
C GLY A 120 -11.25 12.48 -5.17
N ILE A 121 -12.00 11.63 -5.87
CA ILE A 121 -13.24 11.03 -5.34
C ILE A 121 -12.95 10.14 -4.12
N VAL A 122 -11.87 9.33 -4.18
CA VAL A 122 -11.46 8.49 -3.05
C VAL A 122 -11.11 9.34 -1.82
N ASP A 123 -10.38 10.43 -1.99
CA ASP A 123 -10.01 11.32 -0.89
C ASP A 123 -11.23 11.99 -0.24
N ILE A 124 -12.20 12.44 -1.04
CA ILE A 124 -13.46 12.99 -0.52
C ILE A 124 -14.26 11.92 0.22
N GLY A 125 -14.36 10.70 -0.34
CA GLY A 125 -15.04 9.58 0.30
C GLY A 125 -14.42 9.21 1.65
N ARG A 126 -13.09 9.19 1.73
CA ARG A 126 -12.35 8.98 2.99
C ARG A 126 -12.61 10.09 4.00
N ALA A 127 -12.60 11.36 3.57
CA ALA A 127 -12.83 12.49 4.46
C ALA A 127 -14.23 12.43 5.10
N VAL A 128 -15.27 12.12 4.30
CA VAL A 128 -16.64 11.96 4.80
C VAL A 128 -16.76 10.76 5.75
N PHE A 129 -16.15 9.62 5.40
CA PHE A 129 -16.13 8.45 6.27
C PHE A 129 -15.51 8.76 7.65
N TYR A 130 -14.37 9.45 7.68
CA TYR A 130 -13.73 9.83 8.93
C TYR A 130 -14.53 10.86 9.73
N TYR A 131 -15.17 11.81 9.05
CA TYR A 131 -16.03 12.80 9.70
C TYR A 131 -17.18 12.14 10.48
N ASP A 132 -17.88 11.19 9.85
CA ASP A 132 -18.97 10.47 10.50
C ASP A 132 -18.48 9.56 11.63
N THR A 133 -17.40 8.81 11.37
CA THR A 133 -16.77 7.91 12.37
C THR A 133 -16.34 8.67 13.62
N MET A 134 -15.75 9.86 13.47
CA MET A 134 -15.36 10.70 14.62
C MET A 134 -16.55 11.29 15.34
N GLY A 135 -17.60 11.70 14.62
CA GLY A 135 -18.86 12.15 15.23
C GLY A 135 -19.48 11.06 16.10
N HIS A 136 -19.50 9.81 15.61
CA HIS A 136 -19.94 8.66 16.40
C HIS A 136 -19.02 8.39 17.60
N ALA A 137 -17.71 8.34 17.39
CA ALA A 137 -16.74 8.09 18.46
C ALA A 137 -16.78 9.17 19.56
N ALA A 138 -16.95 10.45 19.20
CA ALA A 138 -17.06 11.54 20.16
C ALA A 138 -18.32 11.41 21.04
N ARG A 139 -19.46 11.02 20.46
CA ARG A 139 -20.71 10.80 21.21
C ARG A 139 -20.59 9.62 22.17
N GLU A 140 -20.02 8.50 21.72
CA GLU A 140 -19.80 7.34 22.60
C GLU A 140 -18.77 7.66 23.70
N GLY A 141 -17.69 8.37 23.38
CA GLY A 141 -16.73 8.86 24.37
C GLY A 141 -17.38 9.78 25.40
N ALA A 142 -18.21 10.73 24.95
CA ALA A 142 -18.95 11.63 25.84
C ALA A 142 -19.95 10.87 26.71
N ARG A 143 -20.66 9.88 26.15
CA ARG A 143 -21.55 8.99 26.90
C ARG A 143 -20.79 8.21 27.97
N THR A 144 -19.59 7.70 27.68
CA THR A 144 -18.74 7.05 28.69
C THR A 144 -18.28 8.02 29.78
N ALA A 145 -17.89 9.24 29.41
CA ALA A 145 -17.39 10.25 30.34
C ALA A 145 -18.43 10.72 31.38
N VAL A 146 -19.73 10.53 31.11
CA VAL A 146 -20.83 11.04 31.94
C VAL A 146 -21.60 9.96 32.71
N GLN A 147 -21.35 8.69 32.42
CA GLN A 147 -22.01 7.58 33.08
C GLN A 147 -21.60 7.48 34.55
N ALA A 148 -22.53 7.09 35.41
CA ALA A 148 -22.31 6.86 36.84
C ALA A 148 -22.45 5.37 37.22
N PRO A 149 -21.50 4.48 36.84
CA PRO A 149 -21.45 3.12 37.36
C PRO A 149 -20.90 3.12 38.80
N ASP A 150 -20.84 1.94 39.44
CA ASP A 150 -20.19 1.76 40.75
C ASP A 150 -18.76 2.29 40.81
N ARG A 151 -18.07 2.31 39.65
CA ARG A 151 -16.78 2.98 39.44
C ARG A 151 -16.95 4.11 38.44
N LEU A 152 -16.67 5.33 38.86
CA LEU A 152 -16.72 6.50 37.99
C LEU A 152 -15.66 6.39 36.86
N PRO A 153 -16.00 6.85 35.64
CA PRO A 153 -15.13 6.75 34.47
C PRO A 153 -13.90 7.65 34.61
N THR A 154 -12.78 7.26 33.98
CA THR A 154 -11.56 8.07 33.84
C THR A 154 -11.31 8.44 32.38
N ASN A 155 -10.35 9.33 32.11
CA ASN A 155 -9.92 9.67 30.75
C ASN A 155 -9.47 8.43 29.97
N ALA A 156 -8.81 7.47 30.64
CA ALA A 156 -8.43 6.21 30.01
C ALA A 156 -9.64 5.37 29.52
N ASP A 157 -10.75 5.39 30.26
CA ASP A 157 -11.99 4.71 29.83
C ASP A 157 -12.62 5.41 28.62
N VAL A 158 -12.55 6.73 28.59
CA VAL A 158 -13.01 7.54 27.44
C VAL A 158 -12.13 7.26 26.23
N LEU A 159 -10.81 7.27 26.38
CA LEU A 159 -9.86 6.97 25.30
C LEU A 159 -10.09 5.57 24.72
N THR A 160 -10.22 4.55 25.56
CA THR A 160 -10.44 3.18 25.10
C THR A 160 -11.77 3.04 24.36
N THR A 161 -12.83 3.69 24.85
CA THR A 161 -14.11 3.76 24.14
C THR A 161 -13.95 4.42 22.78
N VAL A 162 -13.32 5.60 22.73
CA VAL A 162 -13.11 6.35 21.48
C VAL A 162 -12.28 5.53 20.47
N VAL A 163 -11.17 4.94 20.90
CA VAL A 163 -10.31 4.10 20.04
C VAL A 163 -11.08 2.91 19.48
N SER A 164 -11.98 2.30 20.26
CA SER A 164 -12.82 1.19 19.78
C SER A 164 -13.75 1.59 18.63
N GLN A 165 -14.19 2.86 18.59
CA GLN A 165 -15.09 3.39 17.57
C GLN A 165 -14.36 3.99 16.36
N LEU A 166 -13.08 4.32 16.50
CA LEU A 166 -12.30 5.03 15.49
C LEU A 166 -11.79 4.15 14.32
N ALA A 167 -12.29 2.93 14.17
CA ALA A 167 -12.10 2.05 13.00
C ALA A 167 -10.64 1.90 12.52
N GLY A 168 -9.69 1.81 13.46
CA GLY A 168 -8.25 1.63 13.18
C GLY A 168 -7.41 2.92 13.16
N ILE A 169 -8.03 4.10 13.28
CA ILE A 169 -7.29 5.34 13.56
C ILE A 169 -6.65 5.24 14.95
N GLN A 170 -5.36 5.53 15.03
CA GLN A 170 -4.66 5.62 16.30
C GLN A 170 -5.04 6.93 17.00
N ALA A 171 -5.42 6.85 18.27
CA ALA A 171 -5.73 8.02 19.07
C ALA A 171 -4.87 8.08 20.34
N SER A 172 -4.58 9.30 20.80
CA SER A 172 -3.78 9.57 21.97
C SER A 172 -4.28 10.81 22.70
N GLU A 173 -3.91 10.96 23.97
CA GLU A 173 -4.30 12.08 24.81
C GLU A 173 -3.06 12.78 25.38
N PRO A 174 -2.41 13.67 24.62
CA PRO A 174 -1.23 14.37 25.13
C PRO A 174 -1.59 15.30 26.31
N CYS A 175 -2.76 15.93 26.24
CA CYS A 175 -3.35 16.74 27.31
C CYS A 175 -4.88 16.54 27.25
N PRO A 176 -5.45 15.53 27.95
CA PRO A 176 -6.88 15.26 27.87
C PRO A 176 -7.73 16.49 28.19
N GLN A 177 -7.29 17.29 29.17
CA GLN A 177 -8.01 18.47 29.67
C GLN A 177 -7.76 19.76 28.87
N GLY A 178 -7.15 19.66 27.68
CA GLY A 178 -6.80 20.82 26.87
C GLY A 178 -5.53 21.54 27.38
N PRO A 179 -5.26 22.75 26.85
CA PRO A 179 -6.12 23.54 25.97
C PRO A 179 -6.23 23.03 24.54
N ILE A 180 -7.30 23.42 23.84
CA ILE A 180 -7.46 23.15 22.41
C ILE A 180 -6.72 24.24 21.61
N SER A 181 -5.42 24.04 21.41
CA SER A 181 -4.55 24.96 20.67
C SER A 181 -4.57 24.71 19.15
N SER A 182 -3.86 25.54 18.39
CA SER A 182 -3.66 25.32 16.95
C SER A 182 -2.72 24.16 16.62
N ALA A 183 -2.18 23.46 17.61
CA ALA A 183 -1.33 22.29 17.39
C ALA A 183 -2.09 21.20 16.60
N THR A 184 -1.38 20.52 15.71
CA THR A 184 -1.94 19.50 14.83
C THR A 184 -1.51 18.11 15.27
N PRO A 185 -2.42 17.12 15.33
CA PRO A 185 -2.04 15.73 15.55
C PRO A 185 -1.05 15.23 14.48
N PRO A 186 -0.22 14.23 14.79
CA PRO A 186 0.59 13.54 13.79
C PRO A 186 -0.26 12.94 12.66
N ASP A 187 0.39 12.66 11.54
CA ASP A 187 -0.22 12.14 10.31
C ASP A 187 -1.10 10.91 10.55
N ASN A 188 -2.36 10.97 10.10
CA ASN A 188 -3.36 9.91 10.23
C ASN A 188 -3.57 9.43 11.68
N THR A 189 -3.37 10.33 12.66
CA THR A 189 -3.68 10.07 14.07
C THR A 189 -4.66 11.09 14.63
N ALA A 190 -5.31 10.72 15.73
CA ALA A 190 -6.24 11.57 16.45
C ALA A 190 -5.74 11.95 17.84
N TRP A 191 -6.09 13.17 18.27
CA TRP A 191 -6.03 13.59 19.66
C TRP A 191 -7.43 13.65 20.24
N VAL A 192 -7.58 13.11 21.44
CA VAL A 192 -8.83 13.13 22.20
C VAL A 192 -8.67 14.11 23.36
N TYR A 193 -9.71 14.91 23.57
CA TYR A 193 -9.81 15.86 24.66
C TYR A 193 -11.13 15.64 25.37
N VAL A 194 -11.10 15.65 26.70
CA VAL A 194 -12.27 15.70 27.57
C VAL A 194 -12.14 16.99 28.35
N THR A 195 -13.05 17.92 28.10
CA THR A 195 -12.98 19.28 28.65
C THR A 195 -14.37 19.75 29.08
N GLU A 196 -14.43 20.92 29.68
CA GLU A 196 -15.64 21.72 29.76
C GLU A 196 -16.16 22.15 28.38
N PRO A 197 -17.43 22.59 28.26
CA PRO A 197 -17.94 23.19 27.05
C PRO A 197 -17.15 24.44 26.68
N THR A 198 -16.84 24.58 25.40
CA THR A 198 -16.12 25.75 24.85
C THR A 198 -14.79 26.02 25.55
N PRO A 199 -13.86 25.04 25.57
CA PRO A 199 -12.59 25.21 26.25
C PRO A 199 -11.73 26.28 25.58
N PRO A 200 -10.91 27.04 26.33
CA PRO A 200 -10.01 28.01 25.76
C PRO A 200 -8.84 27.35 25.01
N SER A 201 -8.14 28.16 24.21
CA SER A 201 -6.91 27.75 23.54
C SER A 201 -5.65 27.95 24.39
N THR A 202 -5.82 28.35 25.65
CA THR A 202 -4.74 28.61 26.62
C THR A 202 -4.92 27.77 27.88
N ILE A 203 -3.81 27.43 28.52
CA ILE A 203 -3.78 26.61 29.74
C ILE A 203 -4.58 27.28 30.85
N GLU A 204 -5.41 26.51 31.54
CA GLU A 204 -6.18 26.96 32.69
C GLU A 204 -5.65 26.38 34.00
N ALA A 205 -5.40 27.23 34.98
CA ALA A 205 -5.03 26.79 36.33
C ALA A 205 -6.25 26.43 37.18
N ASN A 206 -7.41 27.04 36.91
CA ASN A 206 -8.67 26.84 37.63
C ASN A 206 -9.85 26.70 36.65
N PRO A 207 -9.86 25.64 35.82
CA PRO A 207 -10.97 25.41 34.90
C PRO A 207 -12.24 25.03 35.68
N PRO A 208 -13.44 25.19 35.09
CA PRO A 208 -14.64 24.53 35.57
C PRO A 208 -14.47 22.99 35.48
N MET A 209 -15.48 22.23 35.90
CA MET A 209 -15.43 20.78 35.82
C MET A 209 -15.19 20.33 34.37
N ASN A 210 -14.01 19.79 34.11
CA ASN A 210 -13.51 19.47 32.77
C ASN A 210 -13.14 18.00 32.60
N ALA A 211 -13.02 17.25 33.69
CA ALA A 211 -12.63 15.85 33.67
C ALA A 211 -13.77 14.90 34.09
N PRO A 212 -13.75 13.62 33.68
CA PRO A 212 -14.64 12.60 34.21
C PRO A 212 -14.56 12.47 35.74
N GLY A 213 -15.63 12.00 36.39
CA GLY A 213 -15.74 11.98 37.84
C GLY A 213 -14.77 11.01 38.55
N GLY A 214 -14.21 10.04 37.82
CA GLY A 214 -13.20 9.11 38.34
C GLY A 214 -11.77 9.66 38.33
N GLU A 215 -11.55 10.85 37.79
CA GLU A 215 -10.25 11.51 37.80
C GLU A 215 -9.93 12.14 39.17
N TYR A 216 -8.64 12.35 39.43
CA TYR A 216 -8.18 13.07 40.61
C TYR A 216 -7.89 14.54 40.26
N SER A 217 -8.27 15.45 41.14
CA SER A 217 -7.92 16.86 40.99
C SER A 217 -6.41 17.06 40.93
N ALA A 218 -5.94 17.81 39.95
CA ALA A 218 -4.51 18.06 39.75
C ALA A 218 -4.28 19.47 39.19
N ALA A 219 -3.15 20.08 39.55
CA ALA A 219 -2.76 21.38 39.02
C ALA A 219 -2.33 21.27 37.54
N ALA A 220 -2.43 22.39 36.81
CA ALA A 220 -1.92 22.48 35.44
C ALA A 220 -0.44 22.09 35.41
N THR A 221 -0.06 21.24 34.45
CA THR A 221 1.28 20.68 34.36
C THR A 221 1.80 20.82 32.93
N GLY A 222 2.98 21.43 32.80
CA GLY A 222 3.60 21.66 31.49
C GLY A 222 2.68 22.50 30.59
N SER A 223 2.24 21.91 29.48
CA SER A 223 1.34 22.55 28.51
C SER A 223 -0.13 22.15 28.66
N CYS A 224 -0.50 21.40 29.71
CA CYS A 224 -1.86 20.91 29.93
C CYS A 224 -2.58 21.72 31.03
N SER A 225 -3.87 21.96 30.85
CA SER A 225 -4.75 22.58 31.88
C SER A 225 -4.87 21.71 33.13
N ALA A 226 -5.26 22.34 34.24
CA ALA A 226 -5.55 21.65 35.49
C ALA A 226 -6.73 20.67 35.32
N ILE A 227 -6.76 19.64 36.16
CA ILE A 227 -7.80 18.62 36.19
C ILE A 227 -8.79 18.97 37.29
N ASN A 228 -10.04 19.22 36.90
CA ASN A 228 -11.16 19.45 37.81
C ASN A 228 -12.25 18.40 37.53
N PRO A 229 -12.29 17.30 38.30
CA PRO A 229 -13.25 16.21 38.11
C PRO A 229 -14.69 16.68 38.23
N ALA A 230 -15.53 16.21 37.33
CA ALA A 230 -16.95 16.50 37.35
C ALA A 230 -17.64 15.85 38.55
N ALA A 231 -18.53 16.63 39.18
CA ALA A 231 -19.38 16.19 40.26
C ALA A 231 -20.83 16.60 39.98
N ARG A 232 -21.78 15.72 40.31
CA ARG A 232 -23.23 15.92 40.09
C ARG A 232 -23.56 16.09 38.60
N ASN A 233 -24.29 17.15 38.24
CA ASN A 233 -24.74 17.50 36.89
C ASN A 233 -23.85 18.56 36.24
N ALA A 234 -22.68 18.16 35.74
CA ALA A 234 -21.76 19.01 35.01
C ALA A 234 -21.77 18.65 33.51
N PRO A 235 -21.75 19.64 32.60
CA PRO A 235 -21.58 19.37 31.19
C PRO A 235 -20.10 19.04 30.90
N LEU A 236 -19.85 17.93 30.22
CA LEU A 236 -18.54 17.56 29.68
C LEU A 236 -18.61 17.51 28.17
N GLN A 237 -17.57 18.03 27.53
CA GLN A 237 -17.36 18.02 26.10
C GLN A 237 -16.22 17.06 25.76
N VAL A 238 -16.48 16.11 24.86
CA VAL A 238 -15.43 15.30 24.24
C VAL A 238 -15.16 15.84 22.85
N THR A 239 -13.89 16.17 22.59
CA THR A 239 -13.43 16.70 21.30
C THR A 239 -12.39 15.76 20.72
N ILE A 240 -12.60 15.33 19.47
CA ILE A 240 -11.65 14.52 18.70
C ILE A 240 -11.11 15.39 17.58
N ARG A 241 -9.78 15.47 17.46
CA ARG A 241 -9.09 16.16 16.36
C ARG A 241 -8.26 15.15 15.60
N PHE A 242 -8.46 15.04 14.29
CA PHE A 242 -7.73 14.10 13.46
C PHE A 242 -7.04 14.80 12.30
N ASN A 243 -5.79 14.42 12.05
CA ASN A 243 -5.02 14.90 10.91
C ASN A 243 -5.14 13.91 9.74
N LEU A 244 -5.96 14.25 8.75
CA LEU A 244 -6.11 13.48 7.52
C LEU A 244 -5.05 13.88 6.49
N ILE A 245 -4.27 12.89 6.03
CA ILE A 245 -3.37 13.04 4.88
C ILE A 245 -4.07 12.53 3.61
N LEU A 246 -4.12 13.40 2.60
CA LEU A 246 -4.68 13.11 1.28
C LEU A 246 -3.76 12.18 0.49
N ILE A 247 -4.35 11.29 -0.33
CA ILE A 247 -3.59 10.40 -1.22
C ILE A 247 -3.20 11.15 -2.50
N THR A 248 -4.03 12.09 -2.97
CA THR A 248 -3.72 12.89 -4.15
C THR A 248 -2.61 13.92 -3.87
N PRO A 249 -1.44 13.83 -4.53
CA PRO A 249 -0.31 14.70 -4.25
C PRO A 249 -0.54 16.16 -4.67
N VAL A 250 -1.40 16.39 -5.66
CA VAL A 250 -1.75 17.75 -6.13
C VAL A 250 -2.57 18.48 -5.07
N VAL A 251 -3.56 17.79 -4.48
CA VAL A 251 -4.41 18.37 -3.45
C VAL A 251 -3.66 18.47 -2.12
N ALA A 252 -2.83 17.47 -1.78
CA ALA A 252 -2.00 17.48 -0.59
C ALA A 252 -1.08 18.71 -0.53
N GLN A 253 -0.44 19.07 -1.65
CA GLN A 253 0.40 20.29 -1.71
C GLN A 253 -0.40 21.58 -1.49
N ALA A 254 -1.65 21.64 -1.98
CA ALA A 254 -2.53 22.79 -1.79
C ALA A 254 -2.99 22.95 -0.33
N THR A 255 -3.11 21.86 0.42
CA THR A 255 -3.55 21.85 1.83
C THR A 255 -2.39 21.76 2.83
N ALA A 256 -1.17 22.12 2.42
CA ALA A 256 0.04 21.99 3.26
C ALA A 256 0.20 20.58 3.89
N ASN A 257 -0.20 19.56 3.13
CA ASN A 257 -0.20 18.14 3.46
C ASN A 257 -1.09 17.71 4.64
N HIS A 258 -1.94 18.56 5.21
CA HIS A 258 -2.81 18.15 6.32
C HIS A 258 -4.20 18.80 6.26
N ILE A 259 -5.23 18.02 6.60
CA ILE A 259 -6.58 18.51 6.87
C ILE A 259 -6.96 18.08 8.27
N VAL A 260 -7.20 19.04 9.17
CA VAL A 260 -7.65 18.73 10.54
C VAL A 260 -9.16 18.68 10.57
N ILE A 261 -9.70 17.48 10.79
CA ILE A 261 -11.13 17.25 11.02
C ILE A 261 -11.35 17.30 12.53
N THR A 262 -12.41 18.01 12.95
CA THR A 262 -12.78 18.10 14.36
C THR A 262 -14.22 17.65 14.57
N ALA A 263 -14.42 16.82 15.58
CA ALA A 263 -15.74 16.36 16.00
C ALA A 263 -15.90 16.59 17.50
N THR A 264 -17.06 17.08 17.91
CA THR A 264 -17.36 17.39 19.30
C THR A 264 -18.70 16.79 19.71
N ALA A 265 -18.78 16.38 20.97
CA ALA A 265 -20.03 15.95 21.60
C ALA A 265 -20.08 16.47 23.03
N ILE A 266 -21.23 16.97 23.47
CA ILE A 266 -21.44 17.51 24.82
C ILE A 266 -22.55 16.74 25.49
N PHE A 267 -22.26 16.20 26.67
CA PHE A 267 -23.22 15.48 27.51
C PHE A 267 -23.17 16.03 28.94
N LYS A 268 -24.20 15.77 29.72
CA LYS A 268 -24.23 16.12 31.15
C LYS A 268 -24.04 14.86 31.98
N THR A 269 -23.24 14.95 33.03
CA THR A 269 -23.01 13.89 34.01
C THR A 269 -24.27 13.64 34.84
N GLU A 270 -24.49 12.38 35.23
CA GLU A 270 -25.61 11.93 36.08
C GLU A 270 -25.11 11.33 37.41
N TYR A 271 -23.98 11.84 37.93
CA TYR A 271 -23.32 11.35 39.15
C TYR A 271 -24.13 11.58 40.44
#